data_AF-N9Y4A0-F1
#
_entry.id   AF-N9Y4A0-F1
#
_cell.length_a   1.000
_cell.length_b   1.000
_cell.length_c   1.000
_cell.angle_alpha   90.00
_cell.angle_beta   90.00
_cell.angle_gamma   90.00
#
_symmetry.space_group_name_H-M   'P 1'
#
loop_
_entity.id
_entity.type
_entity.pdbx_description
1 polymer ?
#
loop_
_entity_poly.entity_id
_entity_poly.type
_entity_poly.pdbx_seq_one_letter_code
_entity_poly.pdbx_strand_id
1 'polypeptide(L)'
;MSTFKSNFRKAEILKIVDEKVLDIVEKGLDYASEKLDREYDEKIYYGLALHMQGSIERIRNGNRIYHPKLNYIKSKFKDEFMIAMDIAKVIEDKFGVDVTLDEIGYITMFLKPSGSDSNKDIEKNVGVLVIMHGKSTATSMVEVANTLIGEEYVEALDMPLTMKAEVMLERVKKKVIEINQGKGVIILADMGSLVNFGDILKEETGIDIRTIDMVSTITAIEVGRKALCGRDIDSIYRSCRNINIYSDRENKTKRVKKELAIVTTCFTGEGSAERLRSVIEEKIYIKDKVRVIPIDIMDKERFLNNMEELKKDYTIVAIVGTVNMYFEGVPFISAVEVFTEEGINRLNSLVSEEIQYINVSDSLKSQIKGIDSYMLVEEIKTILSTIEASLNVNISADVKLGIVMHICFLIDKLKSGGLETPFIGLIEYKNEKIKEFTIIKGAFKRIEMEYNISIGDNEIGHIVRMVLNNKQ
;
A
#
# COMPACT_ATOMS: atom_id res chain seq x y z
N MET A 1 -36.79 19.51 -7.14
CA MET A 1 -36.15 20.18 -5.99
C MET A 1 -34.82 19.47 -5.83
N SER A 2 -33.74 20.05 -6.37
CA SER A 2 -32.47 19.35 -6.62
C SER A 2 -31.78 18.95 -5.32
N THR A 3 -31.44 17.68 -5.20
CA THR A 3 -30.83 17.09 -3.99
C THR A 3 -29.30 17.06 -4.04
N PHE A 4 -28.63 17.51 -5.12
CA PHE A 4 -27.19 17.83 -5.05
C PHE A 4 -26.98 19.11 -4.25
N LYS A 5 -26.71 18.93 -2.95
CA LYS A 5 -26.40 20.04 -2.03
C LYS A 5 -25.24 20.88 -2.56
N SER A 6 -25.53 22.16 -2.70
CA SER A 6 -24.71 23.28 -3.13
C SER A 6 -23.51 23.62 -2.22
N ASN A 7 -22.73 22.63 -1.74
CA ASN A 7 -21.61 22.89 -0.81
C ASN A 7 -20.25 22.39 -1.28
N PHE A 8 -20.12 21.83 -2.48
CA PHE A 8 -18.80 21.54 -3.05
C PHE A 8 -18.14 22.85 -3.48
N ARG A 9 -16.83 22.97 -3.28
CA ARG A 9 -16.07 24.21 -3.48
C ARG A 9 -15.97 24.55 -4.98
N LYS A 10 -17.09 24.93 -5.60
CA LYS A 10 -17.25 25.18 -7.04
C LYS A 10 -16.28 26.25 -7.55
N ALA A 11 -16.00 27.25 -6.71
CA ALA A 11 -15.01 28.29 -7.00
C ALA A 11 -13.57 27.76 -7.19
N GLU A 12 -13.21 26.65 -6.53
CA GLU A 12 -11.87 26.07 -6.66
C GLU A 12 -11.73 25.24 -7.94
N ILE A 13 -12.75 24.45 -8.30
CA ILE A 13 -12.71 23.63 -9.51
C ILE A 13 -12.89 24.44 -10.81
N LEU A 14 -13.60 25.57 -10.75
CA LEU A 14 -13.72 26.50 -11.88
C LEU A 14 -12.38 27.11 -12.33
N LYS A 15 -11.34 27.04 -11.49
CA LYS A 15 -9.99 27.50 -11.87
C LYS A 15 -9.32 26.59 -12.91
N ILE A 16 -9.82 25.36 -13.09
CA ILE A 16 -9.16 24.28 -13.84
C ILE A 16 -10.10 23.48 -14.74
N VAL A 17 -11.41 23.60 -14.55
CA VAL A 17 -12.45 22.95 -15.35
C VAL A 17 -13.39 24.03 -15.90
N ASP A 18 -13.73 23.94 -17.18
CA ASP A 18 -14.65 24.85 -17.85
C ASP A 18 -16.05 24.79 -17.19
N GLU A 19 -16.67 25.95 -16.99
CA GLU A 19 -17.99 26.06 -16.35
C GLU A 19 -19.06 25.21 -17.05
N LYS A 20 -19.00 25.10 -18.38
CA LYS A 20 -19.93 24.26 -19.15
C LYS A 20 -19.73 22.79 -18.86
N VAL A 21 -18.49 22.35 -18.61
CA VAL A 21 -18.21 20.96 -18.23
C VAL A 21 -18.79 20.68 -16.85
N LEU A 22 -18.60 21.58 -15.89
CA LEU A 22 -19.19 21.44 -14.54
C LEU A 22 -20.70 21.36 -14.58
N ASP A 23 -21.38 22.20 -15.37
CA ASP A 23 -22.84 22.16 -15.52
C ASP A 23 -23.32 20.80 -16.06
N ILE A 24 -22.57 20.17 -16.97
CA ILE A 24 -22.90 18.82 -17.45
C ILE A 24 -22.67 17.77 -16.36
N VAL A 25 -21.57 17.86 -15.62
CA VAL A 25 -21.27 16.91 -14.53
C VAL A 25 -22.35 16.97 -13.45
N GLU A 26 -22.73 18.18 -13.01
CA GLU A 26 -23.77 18.38 -11.99
C GLU A 26 -25.10 17.76 -12.45
N LYS A 27 -25.57 18.12 -13.64
CA LYS A 27 -26.82 17.57 -14.20
C LYS A 27 -26.74 16.06 -14.47
N GLY A 28 -25.58 15.58 -14.91
CA GLY A 28 -25.35 14.17 -15.19
C GLY A 28 -25.36 13.31 -13.92
N LEU A 29 -24.74 13.79 -12.84
CA LEU A 29 -24.77 13.11 -11.54
C LEU A 29 -26.14 13.20 -10.87
N ASP A 30 -26.87 14.31 -11.02
CA ASP A 30 -28.27 14.41 -10.58
C ASP A 30 -29.15 13.39 -11.32
N TYR A 31 -29.02 13.30 -12.64
CA TYR A 31 -29.73 12.33 -13.45
C TYR A 31 -29.36 10.89 -13.08
N ALA A 32 -28.07 10.60 -12.88
CA ALA A 32 -27.60 9.30 -12.44
C ALA A 32 -28.12 8.95 -11.05
N SER A 33 -28.14 9.91 -10.12
CA SER A 33 -28.64 9.75 -8.75
C SER A 33 -30.11 9.36 -8.73
N GLU A 34 -30.93 10.05 -9.52
CA GLU A 34 -32.37 9.76 -9.64
C GLU A 34 -32.61 8.39 -10.29
N LYS A 35 -31.85 8.02 -11.33
CA LYS A 35 -32.06 6.76 -12.06
C LYS A 35 -31.53 5.52 -11.36
N LEU A 36 -30.45 5.66 -10.59
CA LEU A 36 -29.77 4.54 -9.92
C LEU A 36 -30.08 4.47 -8.42
N ASP A 37 -30.90 5.39 -7.90
CA ASP A 37 -31.22 5.53 -6.48
C ASP A 37 -29.96 5.52 -5.60
N ARG A 38 -29.00 6.39 -5.95
CA ARG A 38 -27.67 6.42 -5.34
C ARG A 38 -27.15 7.84 -5.20
N GLU A 39 -26.58 8.14 -4.03
CA GLU A 39 -25.83 9.38 -3.82
C GLU A 39 -24.38 9.28 -4.31
N TYR A 40 -23.89 10.36 -4.92
CA TYR A 40 -22.51 10.49 -5.37
C TYR A 40 -21.78 11.48 -4.46
N ASP A 41 -20.59 11.07 -4.01
CA ASP A 41 -19.77 11.89 -3.12
C ASP A 41 -18.97 12.96 -3.88
N GLU A 42 -18.33 13.85 -3.11
CA GLU A 42 -17.48 14.90 -3.66
C GLU A 42 -16.35 14.33 -4.52
N LYS A 43 -15.75 13.19 -4.15
CA LYS A 43 -14.63 12.61 -4.87
C LYS A 43 -15.04 12.18 -6.29
N ILE A 44 -16.23 11.61 -6.44
CA ILE A 44 -16.79 11.24 -7.74
C ILE A 44 -17.08 12.50 -8.56
N TYR A 45 -17.69 13.53 -7.96
CA TYR A 45 -17.95 14.81 -8.63
C TYR A 45 -16.67 15.43 -9.22
N TYR A 46 -15.64 15.64 -8.39
CA TYR A 46 -14.37 16.21 -8.85
C TYR A 46 -13.66 15.29 -9.85
N GLY A 47 -13.69 13.99 -9.62
CA GLY A 47 -13.03 13.02 -10.50
C GLY A 47 -13.65 12.96 -11.89
N LEU A 48 -14.97 12.96 -11.98
CA LEU A 48 -15.70 12.98 -13.24
C LEU A 48 -15.49 14.31 -13.97
N ALA A 49 -15.56 15.44 -13.26
CA ALA A 49 -15.32 16.76 -13.85
C ALA A 49 -13.92 16.88 -14.49
N LEU A 50 -12.87 16.45 -13.77
CA LEU A 50 -11.50 16.44 -14.30
C LEU A 50 -11.37 15.48 -15.48
N HIS A 51 -11.98 14.29 -15.40
CA HIS A 51 -11.94 13.32 -16.48
C HIS A 51 -12.62 13.88 -17.74
N MET A 52 -13.84 14.40 -17.64
CA MET A 52 -14.60 14.96 -18.77
C MET A 52 -13.87 16.13 -19.43
N GLN A 53 -13.35 17.08 -18.64
CA GLN A 53 -12.52 18.15 -19.19
C GLN A 53 -11.29 17.60 -19.90
N GLY A 54 -10.69 16.51 -19.40
CA GLY A 54 -9.56 15.82 -20.04
C GLY A 54 -9.96 15.14 -21.34
N SER A 55 -11.10 14.45 -21.36
CA SER A 55 -11.63 13.76 -22.54
C SER A 55 -11.94 14.73 -23.66
N ILE A 56 -12.57 15.88 -23.36
CA ILE A 56 -12.89 16.89 -24.38
C ILE A 56 -11.61 17.45 -25.02
N GLU A 57 -10.59 17.78 -24.22
CA GLU A 57 -9.31 18.27 -24.74
C GLU A 57 -8.59 17.22 -25.59
N ARG A 58 -8.55 15.95 -25.14
CA ARG A 58 -7.95 14.85 -25.90
C ARG A 58 -8.65 14.65 -27.24
N ILE A 59 -9.98 14.58 -27.24
CA ILE A 59 -10.78 14.36 -28.46
C ILE A 59 -10.57 15.51 -29.45
N ARG A 60 -10.54 16.77 -28.97
CA ARG A 60 -10.25 17.94 -29.82
C ARG A 60 -8.86 17.90 -30.44
N ASN A 61 -7.89 17.34 -29.72
CA ASN A 61 -6.52 17.17 -30.21
C ASN A 61 -6.34 15.91 -31.07
N GLY A 62 -7.41 15.16 -31.34
CA GLY A 62 -7.37 13.91 -32.12
C GLY A 62 -6.81 12.70 -31.36
N ASN A 63 -6.58 12.82 -30.06
CA ASN A 63 -6.05 11.75 -29.22
C ASN A 63 -7.19 10.88 -28.72
N ARG A 64 -7.17 9.58 -29.07
CA ARG A 64 -8.15 8.59 -28.60
C ARG A 64 -7.52 7.70 -27.54
N ILE A 65 -8.32 7.37 -26.53
CA ILE A 65 -7.94 6.41 -25.49
C ILE A 65 -8.70 5.10 -25.66
N TYR A 66 -8.11 4.02 -25.18
CA TYR A 66 -8.69 2.67 -25.20
C TYR A 66 -9.09 2.25 -23.79
N HIS A 67 -10.23 1.57 -23.66
CA HIS A 67 -10.71 1.02 -22.41
C HIS A 67 -10.53 -0.52 -22.40
N PRO A 68 -9.54 -1.06 -21.65
CA PRO A 68 -9.14 -2.47 -21.75
C PRO A 68 -10.23 -3.48 -21.37
N LYS A 69 -11.21 -3.06 -20.56
CA LYS A 69 -12.31 -3.91 -20.07
C LYS A 69 -13.68 -3.45 -20.59
N LEU A 70 -13.74 -2.80 -21.76
CA LEU A 70 -14.97 -2.16 -22.25
C LEU A 70 -16.16 -3.12 -22.32
N ASN A 71 -15.96 -4.30 -22.91
CA ASN A 71 -17.01 -5.31 -23.04
C ASN A 71 -17.52 -5.80 -21.67
N TYR A 72 -16.62 -5.93 -20.70
CA TYR A 72 -16.97 -6.32 -19.34
C TYR A 72 -17.79 -5.22 -18.64
N ILE A 73 -17.33 -3.96 -18.70
CA ILE A 73 -18.04 -2.83 -18.10
C ILE A 73 -19.43 -2.68 -18.72
N LYS A 74 -19.53 -2.71 -20.05
CA LYS A 74 -20.80 -2.66 -20.78
C LYS A 74 -21.76 -3.78 -20.39
N SER A 75 -21.24 -4.98 -20.12
CA SER A 75 -22.08 -6.14 -19.74
C SER A 75 -22.46 -6.14 -18.27
N LYS A 76 -21.58 -5.71 -17.37
CA LYS A 76 -21.76 -5.80 -15.92
C LYS A 76 -22.52 -4.60 -15.35
N PHE A 77 -22.25 -3.40 -15.86
CA PHE A 77 -22.80 -2.13 -15.39
C PHE A 77 -23.68 -1.51 -16.47
N LYS A 78 -24.70 -2.25 -16.93
CA LYS A 78 -25.53 -1.87 -18.08
C LYS A 78 -26.27 -0.56 -17.84
N ASP A 79 -26.87 -0.41 -16.67
CA ASP A 79 -27.67 0.77 -16.33
C ASP A 79 -26.78 2.00 -16.21
N GLU A 80 -25.63 1.88 -15.55
CA GLU A 80 -24.62 2.94 -15.49
C GLU A 80 -24.05 3.28 -16.89
N PHE A 81 -23.85 2.28 -17.76
CA PHE A 81 -23.35 2.49 -19.12
C PHE A 81 -24.35 3.24 -19.99
N MET A 82 -25.65 2.94 -19.86
CA MET A 82 -26.70 3.68 -20.57
C MET A 82 -26.76 5.14 -20.12
N ILE A 83 -26.67 5.39 -18.81
CA ILE A 83 -26.62 6.76 -18.27
C ILE A 83 -25.35 7.48 -18.73
N ALA A 84 -24.21 6.78 -18.78
CA ALA A 84 -22.97 7.33 -19.32
C ALA A 84 -23.09 7.69 -20.81
N MET A 85 -23.85 6.93 -21.61
CA MET A 85 -24.16 7.29 -23.00
C MET A 85 -25.02 8.55 -23.09
N ASP A 86 -26.03 8.69 -22.23
CA ASP A 86 -26.88 9.89 -22.18
C ASP A 86 -26.03 11.14 -21.84
N ILE A 87 -25.15 11.02 -20.84
CA ILE A 87 -24.20 12.08 -20.46
C ILE A 87 -23.26 12.40 -21.63
N ALA A 88 -22.70 11.39 -22.29
CA ALA A 88 -21.82 11.57 -23.45
C ALA A 88 -22.53 12.33 -24.58
N LYS A 89 -23.79 12.01 -24.87
CA LYS A 89 -24.58 12.70 -25.89
C LYS A 89 -24.68 14.21 -25.63
N VAL A 90 -24.91 14.59 -24.37
CA VAL A 90 -24.96 16.01 -23.96
C VAL A 90 -23.60 16.70 -24.18
N ILE A 91 -22.49 16.00 -23.97
CA ILE A 91 -21.13 16.51 -24.25
C ILE A 91 -20.95 16.74 -25.75
N GLU A 92 -21.30 15.75 -26.58
CA GLU A 92 -21.17 15.84 -28.03
C GLU A 92 -21.91 17.06 -28.56
N ASP A 93 -23.16 17.24 -28.13
CA ASP A 93 -24.03 18.33 -28.59
C ASP A 93 -23.54 19.70 -28.10
N LYS A 94 -23.02 19.81 -26.87
CA LYS A 94 -22.53 21.09 -26.31
C LYS A 94 -21.14 21.49 -26.82
N PHE A 95 -20.26 20.54 -27.09
CA PHE A 95 -18.84 20.82 -27.40
C PHE A 95 -18.44 20.51 -28.84
N GLY A 96 -19.31 19.88 -29.63
CA GLY A 96 -19.05 19.52 -31.03
C GLY A 96 -17.94 18.49 -31.18
N VAL A 97 -17.91 17.49 -30.30
CA VAL A 97 -16.91 16.42 -30.25
C VAL A 97 -17.57 15.06 -30.40
N ASP A 98 -16.85 14.06 -30.90
CA ASP A 98 -17.34 12.67 -30.98
C ASP A 98 -16.82 11.87 -29.78
N VAL A 99 -17.71 11.44 -28.88
CA VAL A 99 -17.33 10.69 -27.68
C VAL A 99 -17.33 9.19 -27.99
N THR A 100 -16.18 8.53 -27.83
CA THR A 100 -16.04 7.10 -28.14
C THR A 100 -16.68 6.20 -27.07
N LEU A 101 -16.96 4.95 -27.43
CA LEU A 101 -17.42 3.94 -26.47
C LEU A 101 -16.42 3.72 -25.32
N ASP A 102 -15.12 3.86 -25.59
CA ASP A 102 -14.08 3.77 -24.57
C ASP A 102 -14.23 4.87 -23.51
N GLU A 103 -14.47 6.12 -23.92
CA GLU A 103 -14.74 7.25 -23.01
C GLU A 103 -16.05 7.03 -22.22
N ILE A 104 -17.10 6.53 -22.87
CA ILE A 104 -18.33 6.11 -22.19
C ILE A 104 -18.05 5.03 -21.13
N GLY A 105 -17.15 4.09 -21.44
CA GLY A 105 -16.66 3.08 -20.49
C GLY A 105 -16.02 3.71 -19.24
N TYR A 106 -15.19 4.73 -19.41
CA TYR A 106 -14.59 5.45 -18.28
C TYR A 106 -15.61 6.26 -17.48
N ILE A 107 -16.55 6.94 -18.13
CA ILE A 107 -17.65 7.64 -17.44
C ILE A 107 -18.45 6.62 -16.59
N THR A 108 -18.73 5.43 -17.14
CA THR A 108 -19.40 4.34 -16.41
C THR A 108 -18.66 3.96 -15.13
N MET A 109 -17.32 3.97 -15.14
CA MET A 109 -16.52 3.65 -13.95
C MET A 109 -16.66 4.67 -12.82
N PHE A 110 -17.02 5.92 -13.11
CA PHE A 110 -17.35 6.91 -12.08
C PHE A 110 -18.76 6.71 -11.51
N LEU A 111 -19.68 6.17 -12.30
CA LEU A 111 -21.08 5.97 -11.91
C LEU A 111 -21.33 4.66 -11.15
N LYS A 112 -20.45 3.67 -11.30
CA LYS A 112 -20.57 2.34 -10.66
C LYS A 112 -20.62 2.43 -9.12
N PRO A 113 -21.18 1.43 -8.42
CA PRO A 113 -21.28 1.49 -6.95
C PRO A 113 -19.91 1.48 -6.29
N SER A 114 -19.67 2.33 -5.29
CA SER A 114 -18.49 2.27 -4.44
C SER A 114 -18.40 0.90 -3.75
N GLY A 115 -17.31 0.15 -3.98
CA GLY A 115 -17.15 -1.22 -3.47
C GLY A 115 -17.58 -2.34 -4.45
N SER A 116 -18.03 -2.01 -5.66
CA SER A 116 -18.37 -3.00 -6.71
C SER A 116 -17.17 -3.66 -7.40
N ASP A 117 -15.94 -3.36 -6.94
CA ASP A 117 -14.75 -4.19 -7.17
C ASP A 117 -14.72 -5.45 -6.31
N SER A 118 -15.75 -5.68 -5.49
CA SER A 118 -16.05 -6.99 -4.91
C SER A 118 -16.54 -7.93 -6.03
N ASN A 119 -15.59 -8.72 -6.55
CA ASN A 119 -15.88 -9.91 -7.34
C ASN A 119 -16.76 -10.87 -6.52
N LYS A 120 -18.09 -10.73 -6.60
CA LYS A 120 -19.06 -11.74 -6.16
C LYS A 120 -19.29 -12.82 -7.22
N ASP A 121 -18.22 -13.31 -7.82
CA ASP A 121 -18.20 -14.72 -8.20
C ASP A 121 -17.76 -15.46 -6.93
N ILE A 122 -18.33 -16.63 -6.62
CA ILE A 122 -17.92 -17.49 -5.48
C ILE A 122 -16.42 -17.29 -5.23
N GLU A 123 -16.04 -16.61 -4.13
CA GLU A 123 -14.70 -16.01 -4.00
C GLU A 123 -13.64 -17.09 -4.16
N LYS A 124 -13.08 -17.17 -5.37
CA LYS A 124 -11.97 -18.05 -5.68
C LYS A 124 -10.76 -17.47 -5.01
N ASN A 125 -10.31 -18.11 -3.94
CA ASN A 125 -9.18 -17.64 -3.15
C ASN A 125 -7.93 -18.50 -3.38
N VAL A 126 -6.78 -17.98 -2.97
CA VAL A 126 -5.50 -18.71 -3.04
C VAL A 126 -5.53 -19.85 -2.04
N GLY A 127 -5.37 -21.09 -2.48
CA GLY A 127 -5.33 -22.25 -1.57
C GLY A 127 -4.10 -22.18 -0.65
N VAL A 128 -4.24 -22.58 0.62
CA VAL A 128 -3.13 -22.56 1.58
C VAL A 128 -2.93 -23.94 2.17
N LEU A 129 -1.73 -24.49 2.02
CA LEU A 129 -1.37 -25.83 2.47
C LEU A 129 -0.11 -25.81 3.33
N VAL A 130 -0.23 -26.25 4.58
CA VAL A 130 0.91 -26.46 5.49
C VAL A 130 1.41 -27.90 5.37
N ILE A 131 2.70 -28.07 5.12
CA ILE A 131 3.37 -29.38 5.06
C ILE A 131 4.55 -29.41 6.01
N MET A 132 4.55 -30.32 6.99
CA MET A 132 5.60 -30.38 8.01
C MET A 132 6.08 -31.81 8.24
N HIS A 133 7.34 -31.96 8.64
CA HIS A 133 7.83 -33.19 9.23
C HIS A 133 7.17 -33.43 10.60
N GLY A 134 7.00 -34.70 10.92
CA GLY A 134 6.41 -35.13 12.19
C GLY A 134 5.06 -35.81 11.99
N LYS A 135 4.41 -36.14 13.11
CA LYS A 135 3.13 -36.86 13.09
C LYS A 135 1.91 -35.95 13.08
N SER A 136 2.05 -34.70 13.56
CA SER A 136 0.94 -33.79 13.81
C SER A 136 1.36 -32.32 13.86
N THR A 137 2.55 -31.97 13.38
CA THR A 137 3.08 -30.61 13.45
C THR A 137 2.28 -29.67 12.55
N ALA A 138 2.01 -30.08 11.31
CA ALA A 138 1.20 -29.31 10.36
C ALA A 138 -0.25 -29.23 10.86
N THR A 139 -0.82 -30.37 11.24
CA THR A 139 -2.21 -30.44 11.71
C THR A 139 -2.44 -29.55 12.93
N SER A 140 -1.55 -29.61 13.94
CA SER A 140 -1.67 -28.77 15.14
C SER A 140 -1.50 -27.28 14.83
N MET A 141 -0.60 -26.92 13.93
CA MET A 141 -0.41 -25.52 13.51
C MET A 141 -1.66 -24.97 12.81
N VAL A 142 -2.27 -25.77 11.93
CA VAL A 142 -3.46 -25.41 11.16
C VAL A 142 -4.69 -25.33 12.05
N GLU A 143 -4.85 -26.22 13.03
CA GLU A 143 -5.93 -26.16 14.01
C GLU A 143 -5.93 -24.80 14.75
N VAL A 144 -4.77 -24.37 15.24
CA VAL A 144 -4.62 -23.06 15.90
C VAL A 144 -4.89 -21.92 14.91
N ALA A 145 -4.37 -22.01 13.68
CA ALA A 145 -4.55 -20.97 12.68
C ALA A 145 -6.03 -20.77 12.30
N ASN A 146 -6.75 -21.85 11.97
CA ASN A 146 -8.16 -21.81 11.60
C ASN A 146 -9.04 -21.36 12.77
N THR A 147 -8.73 -21.78 14.00
CA THR A 147 -9.44 -21.32 15.21
C THR A 147 -9.34 -19.79 15.38
N LEU A 148 -8.16 -19.21 15.13
CA LEU A 148 -7.93 -17.77 15.27
C LEU A 148 -8.44 -16.96 14.06
N ILE A 149 -8.44 -17.54 12.87
CA ILE A 149 -9.03 -16.96 11.66
C ILE A 149 -10.57 -16.95 11.76
N GLY A 150 -11.15 -17.96 12.42
CA GLY A 150 -12.59 -18.15 12.55
C GLY A 150 -13.24 -18.92 11.40
N GLU A 151 -12.44 -19.52 10.51
CA GLU A 151 -12.87 -20.28 9.33
C GLU A 151 -11.93 -21.47 9.10
N GLU A 152 -12.48 -22.63 8.70
CA GLU A 152 -11.70 -23.81 8.29
C GLU A 152 -11.20 -23.63 6.85
N TYR A 153 -10.07 -22.95 6.69
CA TYR A 153 -9.55 -22.56 5.37
C TYR A 153 -8.15 -23.11 5.06
N VAL A 154 -7.24 -23.06 6.03
CA VAL A 154 -5.88 -23.58 5.86
C VAL A 154 -5.91 -25.10 5.97
N GLU A 155 -5.22 -25.81 5.08
CA GLU A 155 -5.15 -27.27 5.04
C GLU A 155 -3.77 -27.78 5.50
N ALA A 156 -3.69 -29.02 6.00
CA ALA A 156 -2.47 -29.59 6.56
C ALA A 156 -2.12 -30.96 5.97
N LEU A 157 -0.82 -31.25 5.81
CA LEU A 157 -0.30 -32.61 5.63
C LEU A 157 0.95 -32.83 6.48
N ASP A 158 0.93 -33.88 7.30
CA ASP A 158 2.07 -34.32 8.09
C ASP A 158 2.88 -35.41 7.37
N MET A 159 4.21 -35.29 7.43
CA MET A 159 5.16 -36.25 6.92
C MET A 159 5.91 -36.94 8.08
N PRO A 160 5.44 -38.12 8.54
CA PRO A 160 6.18 -38.92 9.51
C PRO A 160 7.58 -39.27 8.98
N LEU A 161 8.58 -39.34 9.86
CA LEU A 161 9.97 -39.65 9.46
C LEU A 161 10.14 -41.02 8.77
N THR A 162 9.16 -41.93 8.90
CA THR A 162 9.13 -43.23 8.22
C THR A 162 8.57 -43.15 6.79
N MET A 163 8.02 -42.00 6.39
CA MET A 163 7.46 -41.76 5.07
C MET A 163 8.55 -41.32 4.11
N LYS A 164 8.53 -41.86 2.88
CA LYS A 164 9.41 -41.41 1.79
C LYS A 164 8.90 -40.11 1.16
N ALA A 165 9.82 -39.25 0.72
CA ALA A 165 9.49 -37.95 0.13
C ALA A 165 8.61 -38.07 -1.12
N GLU A 166 8.83 -39.09 -1.95
CA GLU A 166 8.05 -39.31 -3.18
C GLU A 166 6.58 -39.62 -2.86
N VAL A 167 6.34 -40.35 -1.76
CA VAL A 167 4.98 -40.64 -1.29
C VAL A 167 4.31 -39.36 -0.80
N MET A 168 5.05 -38.50 -0.10
CA MET A 168 4.53 -37.22 0.35
C MET A 168 4.22 -36.29 -0.82
N LEU A 169 5.11 -36.20 -1.82
CA LEU A 169 4.93 -35.38 -3.02
C LEU A 169 3.62 -35.72 -3.75
N GLU A 170 3.29 -37.00 -3.91
CA GLU A 170 2.02 -37.44 -4.49
C GLU A 170 0.79 -37.04 -3.67
N ARG A 171 0.91 -37.02 -2.33
CA ARG A 171 -0.18 -36.52 -1.46
C ARG A 171 -0.35 -35.02 -1.57
N VAL A 172 0.76 -34.27 -1.61
CA VAL A 172 0.75 -32.82 -1.82
C VAL A 172 0.13 -32.48 -3.17
N LYS A 173 0.51 -33.18 -4.25
CA LYS A 173 -0.06 -33.00 -5.59
C LYS A 173 -1.58 -33.10 -5.61
N LYS A 174 -2.12 -34.18 -5.02
CA LYS A 174 -3.58 -34.38 -4.92
C LYS A 174 -4.26 -33.23 -4.17
N LYS A 175 -3.69 -32.82 -3.03
CA LYS A 175 -4.25 -31.76 -2.21
C LYS A 175 -4.15 -30.38 -2.89
N VAL A 176 -3.05 -30.08 -3.58
CA VAL A 176 -2.89 -28.85 -4.37
C VAL A 176 -3.95 -28.74 -5.47
N ILE A 177 -4.22 -29.84 -6.18
CA ILE A 177 -5.27 -29.87 -7.22
C ILE A 177 -6.66 -29.66 -6.60
N GLU A 178 -6.91 -30.30 -5.45
CA GLU A 178 -8.18 -30.20 -4.71
C GLU A 178 -8.47 -28.77 -4.24
N ILE A 179 -7.48 -28.08 -3.67
CA ILE A 179 -7.67 -26.74 -3.06
C ILE A 179 -7.46 -25.59 -4.05
N ASN A 180 -6.94 -25.85 -5.25
CA ASN A 180 -6.75 -24.81 -6.25
C ASN A 180 -8.10 -24.38 -6.85
N GLN A 181 -8.53 -23.17 -6.53
CA GLN A 181 -9.75 -22.59 -7.07
C GLN A 181 -9.52 -21.76 -8.36
N GLY A 182 -8.31 -21.81 -8.93
CA GLY A 182 -7.90 -21.05 -10.11
C GLY A 182 -7.10 -19.78 -9.79
N LYS A 183 -6.73 -19.57 -8.53
CA LYS A 183 -5.84 -18.48 -8.06
C LYS A 183 -4.47 -18.96 -7.60
N GLY A 184 -4.17 -20.25 -7.76
CA GLY A 184 -2.92 -20.85 -7.31
C GLY A 184 -2.96 -21.31 -5.85
N VAL A 185 -1.82 -21.80 -5.37
CA VAL A 185 -1.67 -22.37 -4.02
C VAL A 185 -0.37 -21.91 -3.37
N ILE A 186 -0.44 -21.52 -2.10
CA ILE A 186 0.74 -21.29 -1.26
C ILE A 186 1.00 -22.52 -0.40
N ILE A 187 2.22 -23.06 -0.52
CA ILE A 187 2.73 -24.13 0.31
C ILE A 187 3.57 -23.52 1.43
N LEU A 188 3.28 -23.91 2.67
CA LEU A 188 4.01 -23.51 3.88
C LEU A 188 4.79 -24.72 4.40
N ALA A 189 6.11 -24.70 4.26
CA ALA A 189 6.98 -25.83 4.58
C ALA A 189 7.96 -25.51 5.71
N ASP A 190 8.42 -26.54 6.43
CA ASP A 190 9.40 -26.37 7.51
C ASP A 190 10.80 -26.27 6.92
N MET A 191 11.27 -27.35 6.29
CA MET A 191 12.64 -27.53 5.86
C MET A 191 12.78 -28.64 4.80
N GLY A 192 13.99 -28.76 4.26
CA GLY A 192 14.41 -29.90 3.45
C GLY A 192 13.67 -30.02 2.13
N SER A 193 13.43 -31.26 1.69
CA SER A 193 12.86 -31.54 0.35
C SER A 193 11.47 -30.96 0.13
N LEU A 194 10.71 -30.69 1.21
CA LEU A 194 9.35 -30.14 1.13
C LEU A 194 9.32 -28.73 0.51
N VAL A 195 10.38 -27.95 0.67
CA VAL A 195 10.48 -26.59 0.11
C VAL A 195 10.45 -26.61 -1.42
N ASN A 196 11.06 -27.63 -2.02
CA ASN A 196 11.18 -27.75 -3.48
C ASN A 196 9.95 -28.37 -4.14
N PHE A 197 8.98 -28.87 -3.37
CA PHE A 197 7.78 -29.50 -3.92
C PHE A 197 6.96 -28.51 -4.75
N GLY A 198 6.93 -27.23 -4.36
CA GLY A 198 6.19 -26.21 -5.10
C GLY A 198 6.65 -26.05 -6.55
N ASP A 199 7.96 -26.01 -6.79
CA ASP A 199 8.52 -25.84 -8.14
C ASP A 199 8.24 -27.07 -9.02
N ILE A 200 8.46 -28.28 -8.48
CA ILE A 200 8.19 -29.55 -9.16
C ILE A 200 6.70 -29.63 -9.56
N LEU A 201 5.80 -29.36 -8.61
CA LEU A 201 4.36 -29.44 -8.84
C LEU A 201 3.85 -28.35 -9.78
N LYS A 202 4.50 -27.17 -9.80
CA LYS A 202 4.18 -26.09 -10.74
C LYS A 202 4.50 -26.51 -12.16
N GLU A 203 5.67 -27.11 -12.39
CA GLU A 203 6.05 -27.65 -13.70
C GLU A 203 5.12 -28.78 -14.15
N GLU A 204 4.74 -29.68 -13.24
CA GLU A 204 3.89 -30.82 -13.57
C GLU A 204 2.40 -30.49 -13.78
N THR A 205 1.85 -29.55 -13.01
CA THR A 205 0.41 -29.28 -13.00
C THR A 205 0.03 -27.98 -13.71
N GLY A 206 0.99 -27.07 -13.94
CA GLY A 206 0.74 -25.73 -14.47
C GLY A 206 0.00 -24.79 -13.51
N ILE A 207 -0.29 -25.24 -12.28
CA ILE A 207 -0.89 -24.41 -11.23
C ILE A 207 0.18 -23.46 -10.70
N ASP A 208 -0.15 -22.18 -10.52
CA ASP A 208 0.79 -21.26 -9.90
C ASP A 208 0.96 -21.59 -8.41
N ILE A 209 2.16 -22.04 -8.05
CA ILE A 209 2.51 -22.43 -6.68
C ILE A 209 3.64 -21.53 -6.18
N ARG A 210 3.54 -21.13 -4.91
CA ARG A 210 4.61 -20.44 -4.18
C ARG A 210 4.88 -21.19 -2.89
N THR A 211 6.15 -21.39 -2.53
CA THR A 211 6.53 -22.05 -1.28
C THR A 211 7.18 -21.05 -0.33
N ILE A 212 6.71 -21.00 0.93
CA ILE A 212 7.37 -20.28 2.03
C ILE A 212 7.96 -21.33 2.97
N ASP A 213 9.23 -21.17 3.32
CA ASP A 213 9.96 -22.05 4.22
C ASP A 213 10.03 -21.50 5.66
N MET A 214 10.57 -22.31 6.57
CA MET A 214 10.75 -21.98 8.00
C MET A 214 9.48 -21.49 8.70
N VAL A 215 8.30 -21.98 8.30
CA VAL A 215 7.04 -21.37 8.72
C VAL A 215 6.71 -21.61 10.19
N SER A 216 5.98 -20.66 10.78
CA SER A 216 5.44 -20.73 12.14
C SER A 216 3.92 -20.62 12.12
N THR A 217 3.26 -20.84 13.27
CA THR A 217 1.82 -20.64 13.41
C THR A 217 1.37 -19.24 13.02
N ILE A 218 2.19 -18.21 13.28
CA ILE A 218 1.89 -16.83 12.88
C ILE A 218 1.88 -16.70 11.35
N THR A 219 2.82 -17.35 10.66
CA THR A 219 2.86 -17.37 9.20
C THR A 219 1.60 -18.03 8.63
N ALA A 220 1.17 -19.15 9.21
CA ALA A 220 -0.06 -19.84 8.78
C ALA A 220 -1.32 -18.97 8.98
N ILE A 221 -1.43 -18.29 10.13
CA ILE A 221 -2.54 -17.34 10.41
C ILE A 221 -2.54 -16.21 9.37
N GLU A 222 -1.41 -15.56 9.14
CA GLU A 222 -1.36 -14.36 8.31
C GLU A 222 -1.55 -14.67 6.82
N VAL A 223 -1.00 -15.80 6.34
CA VAL A 223 -1.22 -16.29 4.97
C VAL A 223 -2.68 -16.69 4.79
N GLY A 224 -3.26 -17.48 5.71
CA GLY A 224 -4.66 -17.89 5.66
C GLY A 224 -5.62 -16.70 5.68
N ARG A 225 -5.42 -15.74 6.59
CA ARG A 225 -6.22 -14.51 6.69
C ARG A 225 -6.16 -13.69 5.40
N LYS A 226 -4.96 -13.49 4.82
CA LYS A 226 -4.82 -12.71 3.58
C LYS A 226 -5.44 -13.43 2.38
N ALA A 227 -5.30 -14.74 2.30
CA ALA A 227 -5.91 -15.55 1.26
C ALA A 227 -7.44 -15.47 1.32
N LEU A 228 -8.04 -15.58 2.51
CA LEU A 228 -9.48 -15.39 2.73
C LEU A 228 -9.98 -13.98 2.35
N CYS A 229 -9.15 -12.95 2.53
CA CYS A 229 -9.45 -11.60 2.07
C CYS A 229 -9.32 -11.41 0.54
N GLY A 230 -9.12 -12.47 -0.24
CA GLY A 230 -9.03 -12.41 -1.70
C GLY A 230 -7.76 -11.75 -2.24
N ARG A 231 -6.67 -11.73 -1.46
CA ARG A 231 -5.37 -11.20 -1.90
C ARG A 231 -4.74 -12.12 -2.96
N ASP A 232 -3.99 -11.54 -3.89
CA ASP A 232 -3.28 -12.28 -4.93
C ASP A 232 -2.09 -13.07 -4.35
N ILE A 233 -1.76 -14.19 -5.00
CA ILE A 233 -0.73 -15.13 -4.52
C ILE A 233 0.65 -14.48 -4.36
N ASP A 234 1.01 -13.56 -5.27
CA ASP A 234 2.30 -12.88 -5.21
C ASP A 234 2.36 -11.84 -4.09
N SER A 235 1.28 -11.09 -3.84
CA SER A 235 1.17 -10.16 -2.71
C SER A 235 1.27 -10.92 -1.38
N ILE A 236 0.53 -12.02 -1.22
CA ILE A 236 0.60 -12.84 -0.01
C ILE A 236 2.01 -13.38 0.18
N TYR A 237 2.60 -13.95 -0.88
CA TYR A 237 3.95 -14.50 -0.85
C TYR A 237 4.98 -13.44 -0.44
N ARG A 238 5.00 -12.27 -1.07
CA ARG A 238 5.96 -11.19 -0.75
C ARG A 238 5.79 -10.68 0.69
N SER A 239 4.56 -10.45 1.13
CA SER A 239 4.31 -9.95 2.49
C SER A 239 4.64 -10.97 3.57
N CYS A 240 4.51 -12.27 3.28
CA CYS A 240 4.66 -13.32 4.29
C CYS A 240 6.04 -13.99 4.26
N ARG A 241 6.77 -13.90 3.15
CA ARG A 241 8.16 -14.37 3.04
C ARG A 241 9.08 -13.73 4.08
N ASN A 242 8.82 -12.46 4.40
CA ASN A 242 9.65 -11.68 5.33
C ASN A 242 9.24 -11.80 6.80
N ILE A 243 8.17 -12.55 7.12
CA ILE A 243 7.76 -12.76 8.52
C ILE A 243 8.84 -13.52 9.31
N ASN A 244 9.69 -14.30 8.62
CA ASN A 244 10.78 -15.08 9.19
C ASN A 244 12.20 -14.58 8.87
N ILE A 245 12.36 -13.46 8.16
CA ILE A 245 13.69 -13.02 7.71
C ILE A 245 14.40 -12.23 8.82
N TYR A 246 15.05 -13.00 9.68
CA TYR A 246 16.32 -12.67 10.33
C TYR A 246 17.54 -12.88 9.39
N SER A 247 17.31 -13.12 8.09
CA SER A 247 18.35 -13.49 7.13
C SER A 247 18.24 -12.75 5.79
N ASP A 248 18.29 -11.41 5.82
CA ASP A 248 18.61 -10.60 4.63
C ASP A 248 19.97 -9.93 4.89
N ARG A 249 21.02 -10.77 5.02
CA ARG A 249 22.41 -10.30 5.08
C ARG A 249 23.12 -10.33 3.73
N GLU A 250 22.50 -10.84 2.68
CA GLU A 250 23.16 -10.98 1.38
C GLU A 250 22.28 -10.46 0.24
N ASN A 251 22.13 -9.13 0.19
CA ASN A 251 22.19 -8.31 -1.03
C ASN A 251 21.89 -6.83 -0.70
N LYS A 252 22.56 -6.27 0.32
CA LYS A 252 22.64 -4.81 0.46
C LYS A 252 23.65 -4.26 -0.54
N THR A 253 23.27 -4.23 -1.83
CA THR A 253 23.87 -3.27 -2.76
C THR A 253 23.65 -1.89 -2.17
N LYS A 254 24.72 -1.10 -2.00
CA LYS A 254 24.68 0.31 -1.59
C LYS A 254 23.50 1.01 -2.28
N ARG A 255 22.41 1.26 -1.54
CA ARG A 255 21.24 1.94 -2.11
C ARG A 255 21.61 3.41 -2.20
N VAL A 256 21.57 3.92 -3.43
CA VAL A 256 21.88 5.32 -3.73
C VAL A 256 20.74 6.19 -3.17
N LYS A 257 21.07 7.45 -2.86
CA LYS A 257 20.09 8.52 -2.55
C LYS A 257 18.97 8.49 -3.58
N LYS A 258 17.75 8.18 -3.15
CA LYS A 258 16.56 8.18 -4.00
C LYS A 258 16.06 9.60 -4.20
N GLU A 259 15.50 9.86 -5.38
CA GLU A 259 14.78 11.10 -5.65
C GLU A 259 13.40 11.06 -4.96
N LEU A 260 12.82 12.22 -4.63
CA LEU A 260 11.46 12.24 -4.09
C LEU A 260 10.45 12.22 -5.24
N ALA A 261 9.36 11.46 -5.08
CA ALA A 261 8.26 11.45 -6.03
C ALA A 261 6.90 11.64 -5.35
N ILE A 262 6.01 12.37 -6.03
CA ILE A 262 4.56 12.38 -5.76
C ILE A 262 3.91 11.67 -6.93
N VAL A 263 3.09 10.67 -6.65
CA VAL A 263 2.38 9.92 -7.70
C VAL A 263 0.98 10.50 -7.86
N THR A 264 0.62 10.96 -9.06
CA THR A 264 -0.76 11.33 -9.38
C THR A 264 -1.46 10.17 -10.08
N THR A 265 -2.70 9.88 -9.68
CA THR A 265 -3.43 8.72 -10.20
C THR A 265 -4.76 9.10 -10.82
N CYS A 266 -5.06 8.54 -11.99
CA CYS A 266 -6.39 8.50 -12.58
C CYS A 266 -6.55 7.21 -13.38
N PHE A 267 -7.77 6.88 -13.84
CA PHE A 267 -7.96 5.64 -14.61
C PHE A 267 -7.00 5.55 -15.80
N THR A 268 -6.80 6.63 -16.55
CA THR A 268 -6.04 6.59 -17.81
C THR A 268 -4.59 7.08 -17.72
N GLY A 269 -4.15 7.61 -16.57
CA GLY A 269 -2.84 8.29 -16.42
C GLY A 269 -2.69 9.63 -17.16
N GLU A 270 -3.38 9.86 -18.28
CA GLU A 270 -3.13 11.01 -19.20
C GLU A 270 -4.12 12.19 -19.05
N GLY A 271 -5.14 12.05 -18.20
CA GLY A 271 -6.19 13.07 -18.00
C GLY A 271 -6.05 13.83 -16.68
N SER A 272 -6.89 13.45 -15.72
CA SER A 272 -6.92 14.07 -14.38
C SER A 272 -5.58 14.00 -13.66
N ALA A 273 -4.80 12.93 -13.85
CA ALA A 273 -3.49 12.77 -13.23
C ALA A 273 -2.45 13.78 -13.76
N GLU A 274 -2.43 14.04 -15.08
CA GLU A 274 -1.57 15.08 -15.66
C GLU A 274 -1.99 16.49 -15.23
N ARG A 275 -3.29 16.78 -15.14
CA ARG A 275 -3.76 18.06 -14.59
C ARG A 275 -3.38 18.26 -13.14
N LEU A 276 -3.59 17.23 -12.31
CA LEU A 276 -3.17 17.26 -10.91
C LEU A 276 -1.67 17.48 -10.81
N ARG A 277 -0.89 16.86 -11.70
CA ARG A 277 0.53 17.09 -11.82
C ARG A 277 0.84 18.55 -12.11
N SER A 278 0.21 19.18 -13.11
CA SER A 278 0.43 20.59 -13.41
C SER A 278 0.09 21.50 -12.22
N VAL A 279 -1.02 21.24 -11.53
CA VAL A 279 -1.43 22.01 -10.34
C VAL A 279 -0.43 21.86 -9.21
N ILE A 280 0.05 20.64 -8.94
CA ILE A 280 1.07 20.39 -7.92
C ILE A 280 2.38 21.08 -8.32
N GLU A 281 2.85 20.87 -9.55
CA GLU A 281 4.07 21.49 -10.07
C GLU A 281 3.98 23.02 -10.06
N GLU A 282 2.80 23.63 -10.21
CA GLU A 282 2.61 25.08 -10.13
C GLU A 282 2.71 25.57 -8.67
N LYS A 283 2.00 24.92 -7.75
CA LYS A 283 1.79 25.39 -6.37
C LYS A 283 2.81 24.89 -5.34
N ILE A 284 3.56 23.84 -5.64
CA ILE A 284 4.57 23.30 -4.71
C ILE A 284 5.78 24.22 -4.66
N TYR A 285 6.26 24.54 -3.44
CA TYR A 285 7.36 25.50 -3.26
C TYR A 285 8.73 24.91 -3.61
N ILE A 286 8.84 23.58 -3.66
CA ILE A 286 10.12 22.86 -3.73
C ILE A 286 10.21 22.02 -5.02
N LYS A 287 9.89 22.65 -6.17
CA LYS A 287 9.76 21.99 -7.48
C LYS A 287 10.99 21.17 -7.88
N ASP A 288 12.18 21.68 -7.59
CA ASP A 288 13.44 21.04 -7.99
C ASP A 288 13.83 19.82 -7.13
N LYS A 289 13.08 19.53 -6.06
CA LYS A 289 13.41 18.42 -5.13
C LYS A 289 12.40 17.28 -5.16
N VAL A 290 11.29 17.41 -5.89
CA VAL A 290 10.26 16.38 -5.98
C VAL A 290 9.70 16.26 -7.39
N ARG A 291 9.70 15.04 -7.92
CA ARG A 291 9.14 14.72 -9.23
C ARG A 291 7.67 14.35 -9.10
N VAL A 292 6.81 14.85 -9.97
CA VAL A 292 5.41 14.41 -10.02
C VAL A 292 5.24 13.40 -11.15
N ILE A 293 4.74 12.21 -10.85
CA ILE A 293 4.68 11.07 -11.77
C ILE A 293 3.22 10.62 -11.93
N PRO A 294 2.61 10.79 -13.10
CA PRO A 294 1.26 10.31 -13.36
C PRO A 294 1.25 8.80 -13.65
N ILE A 295 0.29 8.09 -13.04
CA ILE A 295 0.11 6.63 -13.18
C ILE A 295 -1.35 6.29 -13.42
N ASP A 296 -1.60 5.30 -14.29
CA ASP A 296 -2.91 4.72 -14.53
C ASP A 296 -3.31 3.70 -13.45
N ILE A 297 -4.58 3.72 -13.04
CA ILE A 297 -5.12 2.79 -12.02
C ILE A 297 -6.17 1.83 -12.58
N MET A 298 -6.26 1.67 -13.90
CA MET A 298 -7.22 0.76 -14.53
C MET A 298 -7.06 -0.69 -14.09
N ASP A 299 -5.82 -1.10 -13.90
CA ASP A 299 -5.49 -2.42 -13.41
C ASP A 299 -4.72 -2.31 -12.09
N LYS A 300 -5.32 -2.84 -11.02
CA LYS A 300 -4.76 -2.78 -9.68
C LYS A 300 -3.41 -3.50 -9.58
N GLU A 301 -3.23 -4.63 -10.26
CA GLU A 301 -1.95 -5.36 -10.23
C GLU A 301 -0.86 -4.56 -10.96
N ARG A 302 -1.21 -3.99 -12.12
CA ARG A 302 -0.30 -3.12 -12.86
C ARG A 302 0.09 -1.89 -12.04
N PHE A 303 -0.87 -1.23 -11.39
CA PHE A 303 -0.62 -0.12 -10.48
C PHE A 303 0.38 -0.51 -9.39
N LEU A 304 0.14 -1.64 -8.69
CA LEU A 304 1.04 -2.10 -7.63
C LEU A 304 2.44 -2.42 -8.15
N ASN A 305 2.56 -3.05 -9.32
CA ASN A 305 3.85 -3.35 -9.94
C ASN A 305 4.61 -2.07 -10.34
N ASN A 306 3.92 -1.09 -10.95
CA ASN A 306 4.51 0.21 -11.29
C ASN A 306 5.00 0.94 -10.03
N MET A 307 4.22 0.90 -8.94
CA MET A 307 4.59 1.52 -7.67
C MET A 307 5.82 0.86 -7.03
N GLU A 308 5.92 -0.47 -7.08
CA GLU A 308 7.10 -1.21 -6.61
C GLU A 308 8.34 -0.99 -7.49
N GLU A 309 8.16 -0.79 -8.79
CA GLU A 309 9.24 -0.40 -9.69
C GLU A 309 9.74 1.01 -9.38
N LEU A 310 8.84 1.98 -9.25
CA LEU A 310 9.19 3.36 -8.88
C LEU A 310 9.89 3.44 -7.52
N LYS A 311 9.48 2.62 -6.55
CA LYS A 311 10.15 2.52 -5.24
C LYS A 311 11.64 2.18 -5.32
N LYS A 312 12.13 1.61 -6.43
CA LYS A 312 13.57 1.31 -6.58
C LYS A 312 14.39 2.60 -6.66
N ASP A 313 13.89 3.58 -7.41
CA ASP A 313 14.60 4.82 -7.72
C ASP A 313 14.08 6.03 -6.91
N TYR A 314 12.83 5.95 -6.45
CA TYR A 314 12.12 7.05 -5.79
C TYR A 314 11.70 6.70 -4.36
N THR A 315 11.74 7.71 -3.48
CA THR A 315 10.96 7.73 -2.23
C THR A 315 9.61 8.36 -2.56
N ILE A 316 8.56 7.55 -2.54
CA ILE A 316 7.20 8.00 -2.86
C ILE A 316 6.61 8.70 -1.63
N VAL A 317 6.50 10.02 -1.70
CA VAL A 317 6.07 10.88 -0.59
C VAL A 317 4.56 10.81 -0.37
N ALA A 318 3.79 10.79 -1.46
CA ALA A 318 2.34 10.75 -1.41
C ALA A 318 1.74 10.23 -2.72
N ILE A 319 0.53 9.68 -2.64
CA ILE A 319 -0.33 9.40 -3.78
C ILE A 319 -1.46 10.42 -3.80
N VAL A 320 -1.64 11.09 -4.93
CA VAL A 320 -2.69 12.08 -5.16
C VAL A 320 -3.68 11.57 -6.19
N GLY A 321 -4.95 11.51 -5.86
CA GLY A 321 -5.95 11.03 -6.82
C GLY A 321 -7.38 11.24 -6.43
N THR A 322 -8.28 10.84 -7.32
CA THR A 322 -9.72 10.84 -7.06
C THR A 322 -10.16 9.54 -6.41
N VAL A 323 -9.43 8.46 -6.65
CA VAL A 323 -9.65 7.12 -6.11
C VAL A 323 -8.45 6.74 -5.25
N ASN A 324 -8.70 6.33 -4.00
CA ASN A 324 -7.66 5.88 -3.10
C ASN A 324 -7.27 4.44 -3.41
N MET A 325 -6.16 4.27 -4.13
CA MET A 325 -5.49 2.98 -4.29
C MET A 325 -4.49 2.81 -3.17
N TYR A 326 -4.99 2.34 -2.02
CA TYR A 326 -4.18 2.16 -0.81
C TYR A 326 -2.87 1.43 -1.13
N PHE A 327 -1.77 2.06 -0.75
CA PHE A 327 -0.43 1.54 -0.89
C PHE A 327 0.31 1.72 0.42
N GLU A 328 0.85 0.62 0.95
CA GLU A 328 1.37 0.55 2.30
C GLU A 328 2.51 1.56 2.53
N GLY A 329 2.41 2.30 3.64
CA GLY A 329 3.41 3.29 4.05
C GLY A 329 3.37 4.61 3.28
N VAL A 330 2.46 4.79 2.31
CA VAL A 330 2.37 6.02 1.51
C VAL A 330 1.02 6.71 1.76
N PRO A 331 1.00 7.98 2.22
CA PRO A 331 -0.24 8.70 2.46
C PRO A 331 -0.97 9.03 1.16
N PHE A 332 -2.29 8.94 1.20
CA PHE A 332 -3.17 9.38 0.12
C PHE A 332 -3.70 10.80 0.40
N ILE A 333 -3.66 11.64 -0.62
CA ILE A 333 -4.26 12.98 -0.65
C ILE A 333 -5.29 13.01 -1.77
N SER A 334 -6.52 13.42 -1.46
CA SER A 334 -7.54 13.48 -2.50
C SER A 334 -7.29 14.62 -3.48
N ALA A 335 -7.73 14.46 -4.73
CA ALA A 335 -7.69 15.50 -5.74
C ALA A 335 -8.33 16.81 -5.25
N VAL A 336 -9.42 16.70 -4.48
CA VAL A 336 -10.15 17.83 -3.89
C VAL A 336 -9.24 18.65 -2.98
N GLU A 337 -8.49 17.98 -2.09
CA GLU A 337 -7.56 18.63 -1.17
C GLU A 337 -6.48 19.43 -1.92
N VAL A 338 -5.94 18.88 -3.01
CA VAL A 338 -4.88 19.54 -3.80
C VAL A 338 -5.33 20.85 -4.44
N PHE A 339 -6.62 21.06 -4.66
CA PHE A 339 -7.10 22.35 -5.16
C PHE A 339 -7.10 23.44 -4.09
N THR A 340 -7.03 23.06 -2.82
CA THR A 340 -7.09 23.95 -1.66
C THR A 340 -5.69 24.30 -1.15
N GLU A 341 -5.53 25.46 -0.51
CA GLU A 341 -4.27 25.83 0.13
C GLU A 341 -3.89 24.84 1.25
N GLU A 342 -4.87 24.34 2.00
CA GLU A 342 -4.66 23.36 3.07
C GLU A 342 -4.04 22.06 2.55
N GLY A 343 -4.57 21.47 1.48
CA GLY A 343 -4.03 20.24 0.91
C GLY A 343 -2.66 20.43 0.26
N ILE A 344 -2.41 21.58 -0.37
CA ILE A 344 -1.07 21.93 -0.86
C ILE A 344 -0.08 22.12 0.30
N ASN A 345 -0.48 22.78 1.38
CA ASN A 345 0.36 22.93 2.57
C ASN A 345 0.67 21.58 3.20
N ARG A 346 -0.31 20.68 3.29
CA ARG A 346 -0.11 19.30 3.74
C ARG A 346 0.91 18.55 2.86
N LEU A 347 0.79 18.66 1.54
CA LEU A 347 1.73 18.05 0.60
C LEU A 347 3.15 18.64 0.75
N ASN A 348 3.26 19.96 0.90
CA ASN A 348 4.53 20.64 1.19
C ASN A 348 5.15 20.17 2.50
N SER A 349 4.35 19.95 3.56
CA SER A 349 4.83 19.43 4.84
C SER A 349 5.42 18.02 4.69
N LEU A 350 4.73 17.12 3.98
CA LEU A 350 5.23 15.76 3.72
C LEU A 350 6.55 15.76 2.94
N VAL A 351 6.65 16.58 1.90
CA VAL A 351 7.89 16.72 1.12
C VAL A 351 9.00 17.34 1.96
N SER A 352 8.68 18.35 2.78
CA SER A 352 9.65 19.01 3.66
C SER A 352 10.21 18.06 4.72
N GLU A 353 9.35 17.21 5.30
CA GLU A 353 9.75 16.20 6.26
C GLU A 353 10.72 15.18 5.63
N GLU A 354 10.43 14.68 4.42
CA GLU A 354 11.33 13.77 3.71
C GLU A 354 12.68 14.42 3.35
N ILE A 355 12.68 15.71 2.98
CA ILE A 355 13.92 16.46 2.76
C ILE A 355 14.73 16.57 4.06
N GLN A 356 14.10 16.76 5.21
CA GLN A 356 14.79 16.81 6.50
C GLN A 356 15.48 15.48 6.81
N TYR A 357 14.82 14.34 6.58
CA TYR A 357 15.44 13.02 6.74
C TYR A 357 16.63 12.81 5.79
N ILE A 358 16.54 13.26 4.55
CA ILE A 358 17.66 13.24 3.59
C ILE A 358 18.83 14.10 4.11
N ASN A 359 18.56 15.31 4.60
CA ASN A 359 19.59 16.19 5.12
C ASN A 359 20.29 15.60 6.37
N VAL A 360 19.54 14.94 7.25
CA VAL A 360 20.08 14.20 8.38
C VAL A 360 20.97 13.06 7.89
N SER A 361 20.49 12.28 6.91
CA SER A 361 21.26 11.19 6.30
C SER A 361 22.58 11.68 5.69
N ASP A 362 22.54 12.80 4.96
CA ASP A 362 23.73 13.44 4.36
C ASP A 362 24.72 13.93 5.43
N SER A 363 24.23 14.55 6.50
CA SER A 363 25.06 15.03 7.62
C SER A 363 25.75 13.88 8.34
N LEU A 364 25.01 12.79 8.59
CA LEU A 364 25.50 11.61 9.30
C LEU A 364 26.50 10.76 8.48
N LYS A 365 26.49 10.88 7.15
CA LYS A 365 27.39 10.14 6.25
C LYS A 365 28.87 10.35 6.60
N SER A 366 29.21 11.54 7.09
CA SER A 366 30.58 11.90 7.49
C SER A 366 30.92 11.49 8.92
N GLN A 367 29.91 11.27 9.77
CA GLN A 367 30.06 11.03 11.20
C GLN A 367 30.05 9.53 11.54
N ILE A 368 29.11 8.77 10.96
CA ILE A 368 28.92 7.35 11.26
C ILE A 368 29.70 6.50 10.26
N LYS A 369 30.88 6.02 10.66
CA LYS A 369 31.73 5.20 9.77
C LYS A 369 31.26 3.74 9.73
N GLY A 370 31.09 3.21 8.52
CA GLY A 370 30.75 1.81 8.30
C GLY A 370 29.26 1.47 8.53
N ILE A 371 28.38 2.46 8.52
CA ILE A 371 26.92 2.30 8.39
C ILE A 371 26.47 3.18 7.22
N ASP A 372 25.53 2.67 6.42
CA ASP A 372 24.86 3.48 5.42
C ASP A 372 23.83 4.38 6.13
N SER A 373 24.08 5.68 6.19
CA SER A 373 23.26 6.64 6.93
C SER A 373 21.84 6.75 6.38
N TYR A 374 21.62 6.51 5.08
CA TYR A 374 20.29 6.52 4.48
C TYR A 374 19.48 5.30 4.90
N MET A 375 20.11 4.12 4.89
CA MET A 375 19.47 2.89 5.36
C MET A 375 19.11 2.98 6.84
N LEU A 376 20.02 3.51 7.66
CA LEU A 376 19.80 3.69 9.08
C LEU A 376 18.59 4.59 9.37
N VAL A 377 18.52 5.75 8.72
CA VAL A 377 17.40 6.69 8.91
C VAL A 377 16.07 6.07 8.48
N GLU A 378 16.02 5.36 7.35
CA GLU A 378 14.82 4.66 6.89
C GLU A 378 14.35 3.53 7.82
N GLU A 379 15.30 2.75 8.35
CA GLU A 379 15.01 1.71 9.36
C GLU A 379 14.42 2.33 10.63
N ILE A 380 14.97 3.46 11.10
CA ILE A 380 14.46 4.17 12.28
C ILE A 380 13.07 4.76 12.02
N LYS A 381 12.81 5.35 10.84
CA LYS A 381 11.47 5.84 10.45
C LYS A 381 10.42 4.72 10.53
N THR A 382 10.78 3.52 10.08
CA THR A 382 9.91 2.34 10.14
C THR A 382 9.63 1.92 11.59
N ILE A 383 10.65 1.95 12.45
CA ILE A 383 10.52 1.68 13.89
C ILE A 383 9.58 2.71 14.54
N LEU A 384 9.76 4.01 14.26
CA LEU A 384 8.91 5.06 14.79
C LEU A 384 7.45 4.90 14.37
N SER A 385 7.21 4.59 13.09
CA SER A 385 5.85 4.32 12.59
C SER A 385 5.20 3.13 13.31
N THR A 386 5.98 2.09 13.61
CA THR A 386 5.52 0.92 14.36
C THR A 386 5.20 1.26 15.82
N ILE A 387 6.01 2.13 16.44
CA ILE A 387 5.80 2.62 17.81
C ILE A 387 4.54 3.48 17.87
N GLU A 388 4.37 4.43 16.94
CA GLU A 388 3.17 5.28 16.85
C GLU A 388 1.89 4.43 16.75
N ALA A 389 1.89 3.42 15.87
CA ALA A 389 0.76 2.51 15.71
C ALA A 389 0.51 1.65 16.96
N SER A 390 1.56 1.10 17.57
CA SER A 390 1.44 0.19 18.72
C SER A 390 1.02 0.90 20.01
N LEU A 391 1.41 2.17 20.17
CA LEU A 391 1.05 3.00 21.32
C LEU A 391 -0.18 3.86 21.07
N ASN A 392 -0.67 3.91 19.83
CA ASN A 392 -1.75 4.79 19.39
C ASN A 392 -1.47 6.27 19.77
N VAL A 393 -0.27 6.73 19.40
CA VAL A 393 0.19 8.11 19.61
C VAL A 393 0.52 8.76 18.28
N ASN A 394 0.37 10.07 18.20
CA ASN A 394 0.79 10.87 17.04
C ASN A 394 1.91 11.81 17.49
N ILE A 395 3.07 11.73 16.83
CA ILE A 395 4.26 12.52 17.15
C ILE A 395 4.42 13.59 16.06
N SER A 396 4.75 14.82 16.43
CA SER A 396 5.02 15.88 15.45
C SER A 396 6.29 15.60 14.64
N ALA A 397 6.34 16.05 13.38
CA ALA A 397 7.48 15.85 12.49
C ALA A 397 8.82 16.31 13.12
N ASP A 398 8.84 17.47 13.78
CA ASP A 398 10.05 17.99 14.45
C ASP A 398 10.54 17.06 15.57
N VAL A 399 9.61 16.48 16.33
CA VAL A 399 9.96 15.54 17.40
C VAL A 399 10.42 14.21 16.80
N LYS A 400 9.80 13.71 15.73
CA LYS A 400 10.27 12.52 15.01
C LYS A 400 11.70 12.71 14.53
N LEU A 401 12.00 13.85 13.91
CA LEU A 401 13.34 14.19 13.47
C LEU A 401 14.35 14.18 14.63
N GLY A 402 13.97 14.77 15.78
CA GLY A 402 14.77 14.74 17.00
C GLY A 402 15.04 13.32 17.52
N ILE A 403 14.02 12.45 17.51
CA ILE A 403 14.16 11.05 17.92
C ILE A 403 15.04 10.28 16.93
N VAL A 404 14.86 10.49 15.61
CA VAL A 404 15.72 9.87 14.58
C VAL A 404 17.18 10.23 14.80
N MET A 405 17.49 11.52 15.00
CA MET A 405 18.86 11.96 15.27
C MET A 405 19.40 11.31 16.55
N HIS A 406 18.63 11.30 17.64
CA HIS A 406 19.02 10.68 18.91
C HIS A 406 19.40 9.20 18.73
N ILE A 407 18.58 8.43 18.02
CA ILE A 407 18.81 7.01 17.76
C ILE A 407 20.03 6.80 16.86
N CYS A 408 20.22 7.61 15.82
CA CYS A 408 21.41 7.53 14.96
C CYS A 408 22.70 7.70 15.77
N PHE A 409 22.77 8.72 16.64
CA PHE A 409 23.93 8.94 17.50
C PHE A 409 24.10 7.87 18.58
N LEU A 410 22.99 7.34 19.10
CA LEU A 410 23.02 6.22 20.04
C LEU A 410 23.66 4.98 19.40
N ILE A 411 23.23 4.63 18.19
CA ILE A 411 23.75 3.46 17.45
C ILE A 411 25.24 3.62 17.16
N ASP A 412 25.67 4.80 16.70
CA ASP A 412 27.08 5.11 16.47
C ASP A 412 27.92 5.00 17.75
N LYS A 413 27.40 5.56 18.86
CA LYS A 413 28.03 5.52 20.18
C LYS A 413 28.19 4.09 20.69
N LEU A 414 27.14 3.27 20.63
CA LEU A 414 27.15 1.88 21.09
C LEU A 414 28.07 1.01 20.22
N LYS A 415 28.04 1.21 18.90
CA LYS A 415 28.94 0.51 17.97
C LYS A 415 30.41 0.84 18.22
N SER A 416 30.69 2.06 18.68
CA SER A 416 32.03 2.50 19.08
C SER A 416 32.44 2.04 20.50
N GLY A 417 31.62 1.24 21.18
CA GLY A 417 31.88 0.74 22.53
C GLY A 417 31.59 1.75 23.65
N GLY A 418 30.84 2.81 23.36
CA GLY A 418 30.42 3.80 24.35
C GLY A 418 29.39 3.25 25.34
N LEU A 419 29.33 3.86 26.53
CA LEU A 419 28.38 3.49 27.60
C LEU A 419 27.03 4.16 27.42
N GLU A 420 25.95 3.53 27.89
CA GLU A 420 24.61 4.13 27.93
C GLU A 420 24.57 5.44 28.74
N THR A 421 23.64 6.30 28.36
CA THR A 421 23.33 7.56 29.04
C THR A 421 22.43 7.27 30.24
N PRO A 422 22.87 7.45 31.49
CA PRO A 422 22.09 7.07 32.66
C PRO A 422 20.72 7.76 32.70
N PHE A 423 19.68 7.01 33.07
CA PHE A 423 18.33 7.54 33.25
C PHE A 423 18.01 7.70 34.74
N ILE A 424 17.83 8.95 35.17
CA ILE A 424 17.49 9.26 36.57
C ILE A 424 16.08 8.74 36.87
N GLY A 425 15.94 7.92 37.92
CA GLY A 425 14.67 7.35 38.34
C GLY A 425 14.19 6.17 37.47
N LEU A 426 15.11 5.46 36.78
CA LEU A 426 14.77 4.41 35.81
C LEU A 426 13.83 3.33 36.37
N ILE A 427 14.09 2.86 37.59
CA ILE A 427 13.31 1.75 38.19
C ILE A 427 11.84 2.17 38.37
N GLU A 428 11.62 3.34 38.96
CA GLU A 428 10.28 3.90 39.20
C GLU A 428 9.56 4.17 37.86
N TYR A 429 10.26 4.82 36.93
CA TYR A 429 9.71 5.17 35.62
C TYR A 429 9.35 3.94 34.77
N LYS A 430 10.22 2.91 34.78
CA LYS A 430 9.99 1.65 34.06
C LYS A 430 8.81 0.88 34.65
N ASN A 431 8.66 0.86 35.97
CA ASN A 431 7.53 0.23 36.63
C ASN A 431 6.21 0.92 36.27
N GLU A 432 6.21 2.26 36.18
CA GLU A 432 5.03 3.03 35.78
C GLU A 432 4.67 2.83 34.28
N LYS A 433 5.67 2.75 33.40
CA LYS A 433 5.52 2.71 31.94
C LYS A 433 5.89 1.35 31.31
N ILE A 434 5.59 0.27 32.01
CA ILE A 434 6.07 -1.07 31.64
C ILE A 434 5.58 -1.53 30.26
N LYS A 435 4.36 -1.13 29.87
CA LYS A 435 3.77 -1.43 28.56
C LYS A 435 4.57 -0.76 27.45
N GLU A 436 4.85 0.52 27.60
CA GLU A 436 5.57 1.34 26.63
C GLU A 436 7.02 0.89 26.47
N PHE A 437 7.70 0.59 27.59
CA PHE A 437 9.03 -0.01 27.57
C PHE A 437 9.04 -1.33 26.78
N THR A 438 8.06 -2.19 27.00
CA THR A 438 7.99 -3.51 26.33
C THR A 438 7.80 -3.34 24.82
N ILE A 439 6.88 -2.45 24.40
CA ILE A 439 6.60 -2.18 22.99
C ILE A 439 7.82 -1.58 22.30
N ILE A 440 8.39 -0.51 22.88
CA ILE A 440 9.54 0.18 22.31
C ILE A 440 10.74 -0.77 22.25
N LYS A 441 11.08 -1.47 23.33
CA LYS A 441 12.17 -2.45 23.35
C LYS A 441 11.95 -3.56 22.31
N GLY A 442 10.72 -4.02 22.12
CA GLY A 442 10.35 -4.97 21.06
C GLY A 442 10.64 -4.44 19.66
N ALA A 443 10.30 -3.17 19.40
CA ALA A 443 10.51 -2.53 18.09
C ALA A 443 12.01 -2.35 17.75
N PHE A 444 12.88 -2.16 18.74
CA PHE A 444 14.33 -2.00 18.54
C PHE A 444 15.10 -3.31 18.36
N LYS A 445 14.54 -4.48 18.71
CA LYS A 445 15.26 -5.77 18.62
C LYS A 445 15.92 -6.03 17.26
N ARG A 446 15.24 -5.66 16.17
CA ARG A 446 15.77 -5.85 14.82
C ARG A 446 17.05 -5.04 14.61
N ILE A 447 17.06 -3.77 15.03
CA ILE A 447 18.22 -2.88 14.88
C ILE A 447 19.38 -3.33 15.77
N GLU A 448 19.10 -3.84 16.98
CA GLU A 448 20.10 -4.38 17.89
C GLU A 448 20.89 -5.53 17.24
N MET A 449 20.18 -6.49 16.63
CA MET A 449 20.81 -7.63 15.96
C MET A 449 21.52 -7.24 14.66
N GLU A 450 20.94 -6.29 13.92
CA GLU A 450 21.48 -5.82 12.65
C GLU A 450 22.83 -5.13 12.80
N TYR A 451 22.93 -4.22 13.78
CA TYR A 451 24.14 -3.45 14.05
C TYR A 451 25.05 -4.09 15.12
N ASN A 452 24.65 -5.24 15.69
CA ASN A 452 25.34 -5.95 16.75
C ASN A 452 25.61 -5.05 17.97
N ILE A 453 24.55 -4.39 18.45
CA ILE A 453 24.54 -3.51 19.61
C ILE A 453 23.50 -3.99 20.63
N SER A 454 23.60 -3.50 21.87
CA SER A 454 22.60 -3.71 22.91
C SER A 454 22.11 -2.35 23.41
N ILE A 455 20.81 -2.08 23.28
CA ILE A 455 20.14 -0.88 23.76
C ILE A 455 19.51 -1.22 25.11
N GLY A 456 20.19 -0.89 26.20
CA GLY A 456 19.67 -1.16 27.54
C GLY A 456 18.60 -0.17 27.99
N ASP A 457 18.08 -0.45 29.19
CA ASP A 457 16.86 0.16 29.69
C ASP A 457 16.99 1.68 29.93
N ASN A 458 18.20 2.22 30.11
CA ASN A 458 18.38 3.66 30.25
C ASN A 458 17.98 4.40 28.96
N GLU A 459 18.46 3.91 27.82
CA GLU A 459 18.21 4.53 26.52
C GLU A 459 16.76 4.30 26.07
N ILE A 460 16.21 3.11 26.34
CA ILE A 460 14.77 2.86 26.16
C ILE A 460 13.95 3.85 27.01
N GLY A 461 14.38 4.14 28.24
CA GLY A 461 13.72 5.14 29.09
C GLY A 461 13.70 6.54 28.48
N HIS A 462 14.82 6.99 27.89
CA HIS A 462 14.88 8.28 27.19
C HIS A 462 13.95 8.30 25.98
N ILE A 463 13.93 7.23 25.18
CA ILE A 463 13.05 7.12 24.00
C ILE A 463 11.57 7.11 24.42
N VAL A 464 11.20 6.32 25.44
CA VAL A 464 9.84 6.30 26.01
C VAL A 464 9.43 7.71 26.45
N ARG A 465 10.32 8.43 27.15
CA ARG A 465 10.07 9.80 27.59
C ARG A 465 9.87 10.76 26.40
N MET A 466 10.71 10.67 25.37
CA MET A 466 10.59 11.50 24.17
C MET A 466 9.26 11.25 23.44
N VAL A 467 8.84 9.99 23.30
CA VAL A 467 7.58 9.63 22.65
C VAL A 467 6.38 10.09 23.46
N LEU A 468 6.34 9.80 24.76
CA LEU A 468 5.16 10.05 25.59
C LEU A 468 4.96 11.53 25.95
N ASN A 469 6.03 12.28 26.16
CA ASN A 469 5.93 13.70 26.52
C ASN A 469 5.56 14.59 25.33
N ASN A 470 5.56 14.04 24.11
CA ASN A 470 5.31 14.78 22.87
C ASN A 470 4.17 14.16 22.04
N LYS A 471 3.32 13.32 22.65
CA LYS A 471 2.09 12.85 22.01
C LYS A 471 1.11 14.03 21.85
N GLN A 472 0.55 14.18 20.65
CA GLN A 472 -0.48 15.18 20.36
C GLN A 472 -1.89 14.66 20.64
#